data_AF-A0A5C7VA42-F1
#
_entry.id   AF-A0A5C7VA42-F1
#
_cell.length_a   1.000
_cell.length_b   1.000
_cell.length_c   1.000
_cell.angle_alpha   90.00
_cell.angle_beta   90.00
_cell.angle_gamma   90.00
#
_symmetry.space_group_name_H-M   'P 1'
#
loop_
_entity.id
_entity.type
_entity.pdbx_description
1 polymer ?
#
loop_
_entity_poly.entity_id
_entity_poly.type
_entity_poly.pdbx_seq_one_letter_code
_entity_poly.pdbx_strand_id
1 'polypeptide(L)'
;MQASSDFQMNLNHFSVEIATESLRNLNLLQSSESTPPSLLNRMTAQMQADAVFAGKLILAIQNLAVSEELDTNHQLIDKLNEAQHYINQFCDELGLRYKPGNEHSASDNNDDHSYSDAVSAADNLHSIIEILCSVIKTPSQSAEGIASKFFVV
;
A
#
# COMPACT_ATOMS: atom_id res chain seq x y z
N MET A 1 4.19 16.64 -24.70
CA MET A 1 5.16 15.52 -24.62
C MET A 1 5.82 15.45 -23.24
N GLN A 2 6.37 16.54 -22.70
CA GLN A 2 7.05 16.55 -21.38
C GLN A 2 6.17 16.10 -20.19
N ALA A 3 4.90 16.53 -20.13
CA ALA A 3 3.99 16.11 -19.04
C ALA A 3 3.70 14.59 -19.02
N SER A 4 3.77 13.91 -20.18
CA SER A 4 3.56 12.46 -20.26
C SER A 4 4.81 11.67 -19.87
N SER A 5 6.01 12.19 -20.18
CA SER A 5 7.26 11.58 -19.71
C SER A 5 7.43 11.72 -18.20
N ASP A 6 7.07 12.87 -17.64
CA ASP A 6 7.17 13.12 -16.19
C ASP A 6 6.19 12.24 -15.42
N PHE A 7 4.98 12.05 -15.93
CA PHE A 7 4.00 11.12 -15.37
C PHE A 7 4.52 9.67 -15.35
N GLN A 8 5.03 9.16 -16.48
CA GLN A 8 5.55 7.80 -16.56
C GLN A 8 6.76 7.59 -15.65
N MET A 9 7.62 8.60 -15.51
CA MET A 9 8.75 8.57 -14.59
C MET A 9 8.28 8.47 -13.14
N ASN A 10 7.28 9.28 -12.75
CA ASN A 10 6.72 9.24 -11.40
C ASN A 10 6.06 7.88 -11.09
N LEU A 11 5.36 7.30 -12.05
CA LEU A 11 4.73 5.98 -11.90
C LEU A 11 5.77 4.87 -11.72
N ASN A 12 6.83 4.88 -12.54
CA ASN A 12 7.96 3.97 -12.41
C ASN A 12 8.66 4.11 -11.06
N HIS A 13 9.00 5.35 -10.68
CA HIS A 13 9.68 5.63 -9.42
C HIS A 13 8.87 5.12 -8.23
N PHE A 14 7.58 5.46 -8.19
CA PHE A 14 6.66 5.01 -7.16
C PHE A 14 6.59 3.49 -7.05
N SER A 15 6.49 2.77 -8.17
CA SER A 15 6.41 1.29 -8.16
C SER A 15 7.64 0.64 -7.52
N VAL A 16 8.83 1.21 -7.72
CA VAL A 16 10.09 0.71 -7.14
C VAL A 16 10.20 1.11 -5.67
N GLU A 17 9.88 2.36 -5.35
CA GLU A 17 9.93 2.87 -3.98
C GLU A 17 8.99 2.10 -3.06
N ILE A 18 7.74 1.88 -3.47
CA ILE A 18 6.76 1.19 -2.63
C ILE A 18 7.16 -0.27 -2.36
N ALA A 19 7.67 -0.99 -3.37
CA ALA A 19 8.17 -2.35 -3.17
C ALA A 19 9.36 -2.38 -2.19
N THR A 20 10.30 -1.44 -2.34
CA THR A 20 11.47 -1.30 -1.47
C THR A 20 11.07 -0.97 -0.02
N GLU A 21 10.14 -0.05 0.14
CA GLU A 21 9.67 0.42 1.45
C GLU A 21 8.81 -0.62 2.16
N SER A 22 7.92 -1.33 1.45
CA SER A 22 7.16 -2.45 1.99
C SER A 22 8.08 -3.57 2.49
N LEU A 23 9.11 -3.95 1.71
CA LEU A 23 10.12 -4.92 2.15
C LEU A 23 10.90 -4.43 3.37
N ARG A 24 11.28 -3.15 3.39
CA ARG A 24 11.99 -2.55 4.53
C ARG A 24 11.15 -2.61 5.79
N ASN A 25 9.86 -2.29 5.70
CA ASN A 25 8.95 -2.32 6.83
C ASN A 25 8.73 -3.75 7.36
N LEU A 26 8.59 -4.73 6.46
CA LEU A 26 8.55 -6.14 6.81
C LEU A 26 9.82 -6.58 7.55
N ASN A 27 11.00 -6.28 7.01
CA ASN A 27 12.28 -6.64 7.62
C ASN A 27 12.47 -6.00 9.00
N LEU A 28 12.07 -4.74 9.16
CA LEU A 28 12.13 -4.04 10.45
C LEU A 28 11.20 -4.67 11.49
N LEU A 29 10.01 -5.07 11.06
CA LEU A 29 9.07 -5.79 11.91
C LEU A 29 9.67 -7.13 12.34
N GLN A 30 10.11 -7.96 11.39
CA GLN A 30 10.67 -9.30 11.64
C GLN A 30 11.96 -9.29 12.49
N SER A 31 12.83 -8.30 12.30
CA SER A 31 14.13 -8.21 13.00
C SER A 31 14.04 -7.74 14.46
N SER A 32 12.90 -7.20 14.87
CA SER A 32 12.71 -6.64 16.21
C SER A 32 12.01 -7.65 17.12
N GLU A 33 12.56 -7.95 18.31
CA GLU A 33 11.91 -8.82 19.31
C GLU A 33 10.62 -8.21 19.88
N SER A 34 10.60 -6.88 19.99
CA SER A 34 9.41 -6.06 20.25
C SER A 34 9.44 -4.84 19.33
N THR A 35 8.30 -4.50 18.75
CA THR A 35 8.19 -3.33 17.86
C THR A 35 7.78 -2.12 18.68
N PRO A 36 8.63 -1.09 18.84
CA PRO A 36 8.26 0.10 19.59
C PRO A 36 7.04 0.79 18.93
N PRO A 37 6.09 1.34 19.70
CA PRO A 37 4.92 2.04 19.13
C PRO A 37 5.30 3.18 18.18
N SER A 38 6.41 3.88 18.45
CA SER A 38 6.93 4.94 17.56
C SER A 38 7.39 4.42 16.19
N LEU A 39 7.91 3.19 16.13
CA LEU A 39 8.28 2.54 14.88
C LEU A 39 7.04 2.14 14.09
N LEU A 40 6.05 1.53 14.75
CA LEU A 40 4.76 1.21 14.14
C LEU A 40 4.08 2.46 13.60
N ASN A 41 3.95 3.51 14.40
CA ASN A 41 3.32 4.77 13.98
C ASN A 41 4.01 5.39 12.76
N ARG A 42 5.35 5.28 12.67
CA ARG A 42 6.09 5.72 11.49
C ARG A 42 5.78 4.88 10.25
N MET A 43 5.72 3.56 10.38
CA MET A 43 5.34 2.65 9.30
C MET A 43 3.90 2.93 8.84
N THR A 44 2.98 3.08 9.78
CA THR A 44 1.57 3.44 9.52
C THR A 44 1.46 4.75 8.74
N ALA A 45 2.15 5.80 9.19
CA ALA A 45 2.13 7.10 8.51
C ALA A 45 2.69 7.01 7.09
N GLN A 46 3.75 6.22 6.89
CA GLN A 46 4.33 5.98 5.56
C GLN A 46 3.34 5.26 4.65
N MET A 47 2.72 4.16 5.12
CA MET A 47 1.71 3.41 4.33
C MET A 47 0.50 4.27 3.96
N GLN A 48 0.04 5.13 4.88
CA GLN A 48 -1.02 6.09 4.60
C GLN A 48 -0.60 7.12 3.53
N ALA A 49 0.63 7.63 3.59
CA ALA A 49 1.16 8.55 2.58
C ALA A 49 1.27 7.89 1.20
N ASP A 50 1.77 6.65 1.15
CA ASP A 50 1.88 5.86 -0.08
C ASP A 50 0.49 5.57 -0.67
N ALA A 51 -0.51 5.29 0.18
CA ALA A 51 -1.88 5.07 -0.27
C ALA A 51 -2.50 6.35 -0.86
N VAL A 52 -2.28 7.50 -0.23
CA VAL A 52 -2.72 8.81 -0.77
C VAL A 52 -2.04 9.11 -2.10
N PHE A 53 -0.76 8.80 -2.24
CA PHE A 53 -0.04 9.01 -3.49
C PHE A 53 -0.52 8.06 -4.60
N ALA A 54 -0.73 6.78 -4.30
CA ALA A 54 -1.36 5.83 -5.22
C ALA A 54 -2.73 6.31 -5.71
N GLY A 55 -3.56 6.85 -4.80
CA GLY A 55 -4.84 7.46 -5.16
C GLY A 55 -4.70 8.62 -6.16
N LYS A 56 -3.68 9.47 -6.01
CA LYS A 56 -3.39 10.54 -6.98
C LYS A 56 -2.96 9.99 -8.34
N LEU A 57 -2.16 8.93 -8.36
CA LEU A 57 -1.75 8.26 -9.60
C LEU A 57 -2.96 7.64 -10.31
N ILE A 58 -3.86 6.98 -9.57
CA ILE A 58 -5.11 6.42 -10.14
C ILE A 58 -5.92 7.52 -10.83
N LEU A 59 -6.16 8.64 -10.15
CA LEU A 59 -6.88 9.78 -10.73
C LEU A 59 -6.14 10.36 -11.95
N ALA A 60 -4.82 10.45 -11.90
CA ALA A 60 -4.03 10.92 -13.03
C ALA A 60 -4.17 9.98 -14.25
N ILE A 61 -4.09 8.66 -14.03
CA ILE A 61 -4.26 7.63 -15.08
C ILE A 61 -5.63 7.73 -15.73
N GLN A 62 -6.69 7.85 -14.93
CA GLN A 62 -8.06 7.98 -15.46
C GLN A 62 -8.28 9.23 -16.31
N ASN A 63 -7.49 10.29 -16.07
CA ASN A 63 -7.55 11.53 -16.83
C ASN A 63 -6.67 11.52 -18.08
N LEU A 64 -5.79 10.52 -18.23
CA LEU A 64 -5.11 10.28 -19.49
C LEU A 64 -6.16 9.73 -20.46
N ALA A 65 -6.46 10.47 -21.54
CA ALA A 65 -7.35 10.01 -22.61
C ALA A 65 -6.70 8.88 -23.45
N VAL A 66 -6.21 7.85 -22.77
CA VAL A 66 -5.44 6.72 -23.29
C VAL A 66 -6.27 5.47 -23.07
N SER A 67 -6.41 4.66 -24.11
CA SER A 67 -7.17 3.40 -24.08
C SER A 67 -6.28 2.17 -24.04
N GLU A 68 -4.97 2.36 -24.23
CA GLU A 68 -3.97 1.29 -24.26
C GLU A 68 -3.35 1.09 -22.87
N GLU A 69 -2.90 -0.13 -22.60
CA GLU A 69 -2.19 -0.50 -21.38
C GLU A 69 -0.92 0.35 -21.18
N LEU A 70 -0.73 0.87 -19.96
CA LEU A 70 0.41 1.74 -19.64
C LEU A 70 1.71 0.96 -19.38
N ASP A 71 1.62 -0.36 -19.20
CA ASP A 71 2.72 -1.23 -18.79
C ASP A 71 2.88 -2.46 -19.68
N THR A 72 3.13 -2.24 -20.97
CA THR A 72 3.23 -3.33 -21.97
C THR A 72 4.35 -4.34 -21.70
N ASN A 73 5.36 -3.98 -20.89
CA ASN A 73 6.47 -4.86 -20.51
C ASN A 73 6.30 -5.44 -19.09
N HIS A 74 5.16 -5.21 -18.44
CA HIS A 74 4.79 -5.70 -17.11
C HIS A 74 5.72 -5.26 -15.97
N GLN A 75 6.62 -4.30 -16.18
CA GLN A 75 7.60 -3.89 -15.16
C GLN A 75 6.95 -3.19 -13.98
N LEU A 76 5.94 -2.35 -14.22
CA LEU A 76 5.20 -1.65 -13.18
C LEU A 76 4.34 -2.63 -12.37
N ILE A 77 3.59 -3.47 -13.07
CA ILE A 77 2.70 -4.45 -12.46
C ILE A 77 3.48 -5.45 -11.62
N ASP A 78 4.63 -5.94 -12.10
CA ASP A 78 5.48 -6.86 -11.32
C ASP A 78 5.95 -6.22 -10.01
N LYS A 79 6.36 -4.94 -10.04
CA LYS A 79 6.77 -4.21 -8.83
C LYS A 79 5.63 -3.92 -7.87
N LEU A 80 4.46 -3.56 -8.37
CA LEU A 80 3.28 -3.35 -7.54
C LEU A 80 2.79 -4.66 -6.90
N ASN A 81 2.82 -5.77 -7.63
CA ASN A 81 2.52 -7.10 -7.08
C ASN A 81 3.55 -7.52 -6.01
N GLU A 82 4.83 -7.22 -6.23
CA GLU A 82 5.88 -7.43 -5.23
C GLU A 82 5.60 -6.61 -3.96
N ALA A 83 5.20 -5.35 -4.09
CA ALA A 83 4.80 -4.53 -2.95
C ALA A 83 3.60 -5.11 -2.20
N GLN A 84 2.54 -5.54 -2.90
CA GLN A 84 1.38 -6.20 -2.29
C GLN A 84 1.78 -7.48 -1.53
N HIS A 85 2.69 -8.28 -2.10
CA HIS A 85 3.20 -9.48 -1.43
C HIS A 85 3.85 -9.14 -0.07
N TYR A 86 4.72 -8.13 -0.04
CA TYR A 86 5.36 -7.71 1.21
C TYR A 86 4.38 -7.07 2.21
N ILE A 87 3.37 -6.34 1.73
CA ILE A 87 2.32 -5.77 2.59
C ILE A 87 1.50 -6.88 3.24
N ASN A 88 1.13 -7.92 2.50
CA ASN A 88 0.40 -9.07 3.05
C ASN A 88 1.24 -9.78 4.13
N GLN A 89 2.52 -10.02 3.87
CA GLN A 89 3.43 -10.59 4.88
C GLN A 89 3.58 -9.69 6.11
N PHE A 90 3.55 -8.37 5.92
CA PHE A 90 3.57 -7.42 7.02
C PHE A 90 2.29 -7.51 7.87
N CYS A 91 1.11 -7.60 7.25
CA CYS A 91 -0.15 -7.85 7.96
C CYS A 91 -0.13 -9.16 8.75
N ASP A 92 0.33 -10.25 8.13
CA ASP A 92 0.45 -11.56 8.78
C ASP A 92 1.36 -11.47 10.02
N GLU A 93 2.52 -10.82 9.89
CA GLU A 93 3.47 -10.64 10.99
C GLU A 93 2.90 -9.75 12.11
N LEU A 94 2.15 -8.69 11.79
CA LEU A 94 1.43 -7.90 12.79
C LEU A 94 0.38 -8.75 13.52
N GLY A 95 -0.36 -9.59 12.81
CA GLY A 95 -1.35 -10.50 13.37
C GLY A 95 -0.75 -11.54 14.32
N LEU A 96 0.43 -12.07 14.00
CA LEU A 96 1.16 -13.00 14.88
C LEU A 96 1.66 -12.32 16.18
N ARG A 97 2.01 -11.04 16.10
CA ARG A 97 2.53 -10.26 17.23
C ARG A 97 1.41 -9.71 18.12
N TYR A 98 0.25 -9.43 17.54
CA TYR A 98 -0.91 -8.96 18.27
C TYR A 98 -1.43 -10.08 19.19
N LYS A 99 -1.35 -9.86 20.51
CA LYS A 99 -1.90 -10.77 21.54
C LYS A 99 -3.15 -10.14 22.14
N PRO A 100 -4.34 -10.38 21.57
CA PRO A 100 -5.56 -9.88 22.17
C PRO A 100 -5.76 -10.53 23.55
N GLY A 101 -5.80 -9.71 24.61
CA GLY A 101 -6.34 -10.12 25.91
C GLY A 101 -5.38 -10.83 26.89
N ASN A 102 -4.16 -10.34 27.09
CA ASN A 102 -3.46 -10.69 28.34
C ASN A 102 -4.01 -9.81 29.49
N GLU A 103 -5.10 -10.27 30.10
CA GLU A 103 -5.93 -9.59 31.11
C GLU A 103 -5.21 -9.23 32.43
N HIS A 104 -3.88 -9.23 32.49
CA HIS A 104 -3.10 -9.01 33.73
C HIS A 104 -2.06 -7.89 33.66
N SER A 105 -1.99 -7.14 32.57
CA SER A 105 -1.17 -5.93 32.50
C SER A 105 -2.08 -4.70 32.37
N ALA A 106 -2.56 -4.23 33.52
CA ALA A 106 -2.90 -2.82 33.68
C ALA A 106 -1.59 -2.01 33.54
N SER A 107 -1.21 -1.71 32.30
CA SER A 107 -0.16 -0.73 31.98
C SER A 107 -0.44 -0.17 30.59
N ASP A 108 -1.10 0.98 30.59
CA ASP A 108 -1.27 1.99 29.53
C ASP A 108 -1.86 1.58 28.17
N ASN A 109 -3.07 2.13 27.95
CA ASN A 109 -3.96 2.06 26.80
C ASN A 109 -3.41 2.65 25.47
N ASN A 110 -2.12 2.49 25.15
CA ASN A 110 -1.52 3.14 23.96
C ASN A 110 -0.98 2.14 22.92
N ASP A 111 -0.63 0.92 23.31
CA ASP A 111 0.04 -0.03 22.41
C ASP A 111 -0.94 -0.78 21.49
N ASP A 112 -2.17 -1.07 21.95
CA ASP A 112 -3.18 -1.79 21.16
C ASP A 112 -3.69 -0.98 19.96
N HIS A 113 -3.72 0.35 20.06
CA HIS A 113 -4.15 1.22 18.96
C HIS A 113 -3.12 1.24 17.81
N SER A 114 -1.82 1.25 18.11
CA SER A 114 -0.77 1.29 17.09
C SER A 114 -0.76 0.06 16.17
N TYR A 115 -1.08 -1.13 16.70
CA TYR A 115 -1.18 -2.35 15.87
C TYR A 115 -2.43 -2.32 14.99
N SER A 116 -3.59 -1.96 15.55
CA SER A 116 -4.84 -1.86 14.79
C SER A 116 -4.73 -0.82 13.66
N ASP A 117 -4.10 0.32 13.94
CA ASP A 117 -3.87 1.37 12.94
C ASP A 117 -2.89 0.91 11.85
N ALA A 118 -1.84 0.17 12.22
CA ALA A 118 -0.88 -0.38 11.27
C ALA A 118 -1.52 -1.43 10.34
N VAL A 119 -2.36 -2.33 10.87
CA VAL A 119 -3.12 -3.29 10.06
C VAL A 119 -4.06 -2.56 9.11
N SER A 120 -4.83 -1.59 9.63
CA SER A 120 -5.78 -0.82 8.80
C SER A 120 -5.07 -0.04 7.68
N ALA A 121 -3.90 0.53 7.97
CA ALA A 121 -3.10 1.23 6.96
C ALA A 121 -2.53 0.29 5.90
N ALA A 122 -2.06 -0.90 6.31
CA ALA A 122 -1.53 -1.92 5.41
C ALA A 122 -2.63 -2.50 4.50
N ASP A 123 -3.81 -2.82 5.04
CA ASP A 123 -4.96 -3.32 4.26
C ASP A 123 -5.44 -2.27 3.24
N ASN A 124 -5.51 -1.01 3.64
CA ASN A 124 -5.84 0.09 2.74
C ASN A 124 -4.78 0.25 1.64
N LEU A 125 -3.49 0.14 1.97
CA LEU A 125 -2.41 0.20 1.00
C LEU A 125 -2.44 -0.99 0.03
N HIS A 126 -2.71 -2.19 0.52
CA HIS A 126 -2.86 -3.38 -0.32
C HIS A 126 -3.98 -3.16 -1.35
N SER A 127 -5.14 -2.70 -0.88
CA SER A 127 -6.34 -2.47 -1.70
C SER A 127 -6.12 -1.38 -2.75
N ILE A 128 -5.49 -0.26 -2.38
CA ILE A 128 -5.27 0.82 -3.35
C ILE A 128 -4.22 0.46 -4.40
N ILE A 129 -3.22 -0.38 -4.06
CA ILE A 129 -2.29 -0.92 -5.06
C ILE A 129 -3.01 -1.85 -6.03
N GLU A 130 -3.95 -2.67 -5.56
CA GLU A 130 -4.75 -3.55 -6.43
C GLU A 130 -5.52 -2.73 -7.48
N ILE A 131 -6.13 -1.62 -7.02
CA ILE A 131 -6.83 -0.68 -7.89
C ILE A 131 -5.86 -0.03 -8.87
N LEU A 132 -4.68 0.41 -8.39
CA LEU A 132 -3.64 0.99 -9.24
C LEU A 132 -3.19 0.01 -10.34
N CYS A 133 -2.92 -1.25 -10.00
CA CYS A 133 -2.61 -2.31 -10.95
C CYS A 133 -3.73 -2.44 -12.00
N SER A 134 -4.98 -2.39 -11.57
CA SER A 134 -6.08 -2.50 -12.52
C SER A 134 -6.21 -1.31 -13.47
N VAL A 135 -5.96 -0.08 -13.02
CA VAL A 135 -6.05 1.09 -13.91
C VAL A 135 -4.84 1.20 -14.83
N ILE A 136 -3.67 0.70 -14.43
CA ILE A 136 -2.50 0.57 -15.32
C ILE A 136 -2.82 -0.39 -16.49
N LYS A 137 -3.44 -1.54 -16.18
CA LYS A 137 -3.85 -2.53 -17.19
C LYS A 137 -5.01 -2.05 -18.07
N THR A 138 -5.90 -1.22 -17.53
CA THR A 138 -7.08 -0.75 -18.26
C THR A 138 -7.40 0.70 -17.87
N PRO A 139 -6.70 1.69 -18.45
CA PRO A 139 -6.82 3.10 -18.04
C PRO A 139 -8.21 3.69 -18.29
N SER A 140 -8.92 3.21 -19.30
CA SER A 140 -10.25 3.71 -19.69
C SER A 140 -11.41 3.13 -18.86
N GLN A 141 -11.15 2.56 -17.68
CA GLN A 141 -12.21 2.07 -16.80
C GLN A 141 -13.12 3.22 -16.33
N SER A 142 -14.44 3.01 -16.35
CA SER A 142 -15.39 3.99 -15.83
C SER A 142 -15.19 4.20 -14.33
N ALA A 143 -15.55 5.39 -13.83
CA ALA A 143 -15.50 5.68 -12.40
C ALA A 143 -16.33 4.66 -11.57
N GLU A 144 -17.43 4.15 -12.12
CA GLU A 144 -18.25 3.08 -11.53
C GLU A 144 -17.49 1.75 -11.43
N GLY A 145 -16.73 1.38 -12.47
CA GLY A 145 -15.91 0.17 -12.48
C GLY A 145 -14.80 0.20 -11.43
N ILE A 146 -14.26 1.38 -11.12
CA ILE A 146 -13.26 1.56 -10.07
C ILE A 146 -13.93 1.66 -8.69
N ALA A 147 -15.04 2.39 -8.56
CA ALA A 147 -15.82 2.46 -7.33
C ALA A 147 -16.25 1.08 -6.84
N SER A 148 -16.63 0.17 -7.75
CA SER A 148 -16.99 -1.21 -7.40
C SER A 148 -15.88 -1.99 -6.68
N LYS A 149 -14.61 -1.59 -6.84
CA LYS A 149 -13.44 -2.22 -6.18
C LYS A 149 -13.18 -1.68 -4.78
N PHE A 150 -13.81 -0.56 -4.41
CA PHE A 150 -13.76 -0.02 -3.04
C PHE A 150 -14.83 -0.64 -2.13
N PHE A 151 -15.88 -1.27 -2.68
CA PHE A 151 -17.06 -1.74 -1.94
C PHE A 151 -17.26 -3.26 -2.06
N VAL A 152 -16.21 -4.06 -1.94
CA VAL A 152 -16.37 -5.50 -1.71
C VAL A 152 -16.73 -5.69 -0.24
N VAL A 153 -18.05 -5.79 0.02
CA VAL A 153 -18.65 -6.17 1.32
C VAL A 153 -18.73 -7.68 1.41
#